data_AF-A0A446CHB7-F1
#
_entry.id   AF-A0A446CHB7-F1
#
_cell.length_a   1.000
_cell.length_b   1.000
_cell.length_c   1.000
_cell.angle_alpha   90.00
_cell.angle_beta   90.00
_cell.angle_gamma   90.00
#
_symmetry.space_group_name_H-M   'P 1'
#
loop_
_entity.id
_entity.type
_entity.pdbx_description
1 polymer ?
#
loop_
_entity_poly.entity_id
_entity_poly.type
_entity_poly.pdbx_seq_one_letter_code
_entity_poly.pdbx_strand_id
1 'polypeptide(L)' 'MSMITTVRSQLLARKGSWPAICDRAGVSYSWLTKYAQGKITNPGSRQLEAVARCLESSNEQAAAVAPVEHREGGHA' A
#
# COMPACT_ATOMS: atom_id res chain seq x y z
N MET A 1 10.62 7.88 13.63
CA MET A 1 9.42 7.15 13.17
C MET A 1 9.87 5.78 12.68
N SER A 2 9.34 4.69 13.23
CA SER A 2 9.78 3.34 12.86
C SER A 2 9.19 2.93 11.50
N MET A 3 9.96 2.20 10.70
CA MET A 3 9.52 1.69 9.38
C MET A 3 8.19 0.92 9.47
N ILE A 4 7.97 0.21 10.59
CA ILE A 4 6.73 -0.49 10.92
C ILE A 4 5.53 0.47 10.93
N THR A 5 5.65 1.62 11.56
CA THR A 5 4.55 2.59 11.68
C THR A 5 4.23 3.22 10.33
N THR A 6 5.24 3.54 9.53
CA THR A 6 5.07 4.10 8.18
C THR A 6 4.38 3.12 7.24
N VAL A 7 4.89 1.89 7.16
CA VAL A 7 4.32 0.83 6.32
C VAL A 7 2.87 0.55 6.75
N ARG A 8 2.58 0.49 8.06
CA ARG A 8 1.22 0.30 8.57
C ARG A 8 0.27 1.42 8.14
N SER A 9 0.68 2.69 8.25
CA SER A 9 -0.16 3.82 7.84
C SER A 9 -0.47 3.80 6.34
N GLN A 10 0.54 3.55 5.50
CA GLN A 10 0.34 3.41 4.06
C GLN A 10 -0.56 2.22 3.71
N LEU A 11 -0.41 1.11 4.43
CA LEU A 11 -1.24 -0.07 4.24
C LEU A 11 -2.70 0.19 4.61
N LEU A 12 -2.96 0.88 5.72
CA LEU A 12 -4.31 1.25 6.17
C LEU A 12 -4.99 2.22 5.20
N ALA A 13 -4.23 3.14 4.60
CA ALA A 13 -4.73 4.02 3.56
C ALA A 13 -5.15 3.26 2.28
N ARG A 14 -4.55 2.08 2.03
CA ARG A 14 -4.72 1.28 0.81
C ARG A 14 -5.48 -0.04 1.03
N LYS A 15 -6.48 -0.03 1.92
CA LYS A 15 -7.31 -1.21 2.24
C LYS A 15 -7.91 -1.92 1.03
N GLY A 16 -8.24 -1.20 -0.04
CA GLY A 16 -8.75 -1.79 -1.28
C GLY A 16 -7.75 -2.67 -2.04
N SER A 17 -6.45 -2.46 -1.83
CA SER A 17 -5.38 -3.15 -2.58
C SER A 17 -4.70 -4.25 -1.77
N TRP A 18 -5.19 -4.58 -0.58
CA TRP A 18 -4.63 -5.62 0.30
C TRP A 18 -4.43 -6.99 -0.38
N PRO A 19 -5.41 -7.55 -1.12
CA PRO A 19 -5.21 -8.82 -1.81
C PRO A 19 -4.10 -8.75 -2.86
N ALA A 20 -4.02 -7.66 -3.64
CA ALA A 20 -2.97 -7.48 -4.64
C ALA A 20 -1.57 -7.26 -4.02
N ILE A 21 -1.50 -6.64 -2.84
CA ILE A 21 -0.25 -6.49 -2.09
C ILE A 21 0.18 -7.86 -1.52
N CYS A 22 -0.76 -8.66 -1.03
CA CYS A 22 -0.47 -10.01 -0.53
C CYS A 22 0.10 -10.91 -1.62
N ASP A 23 -0.52 -10.90 -2.80
CA ASP A 23 -0.09 -11.67 -3.96
C ASP A 23 1.33 -11.26 -4.41
N ARG A 24 1.56 -9.96 -4.63
CA ARG A 24 2.87 -9.44 -5.06
C ARG A 24 3.97 -9.61 -4.02
N ALA A 25 3.66 -9.41 -2.74
CA ALA A 25 4.64 -9.57 -1.66
C ALA A 25 4.84 -11.04 -1.23
N GLY A 26 3.99 -11.96 -1.70
CA GLY A 26 4.01 -13.36 -1.29
C GLY A 26 3.71 -13.55 0.20
N VAL A 27 2.82 -12.74 0.77
CA VAL A 27 2.43 -12.81 2.18
C VAL A 27 0.97 -13.22 2.32
N SER A 28 0.66 -14.00 3.36
CA SER A 28 -0.72 -14.39 3.62
C SER A 28 -1.57 -13.23 4.10
N TYR A 29 -2.82 -13.16 3.65
CA TYR A 29 -3.79 -12.14 4.07
C TYR A 29 -3.99 -12.08 5.59
N SER A 30 -3.97 -13.23 6.26
CA SER A 30 -4.02 -13.33 7.73
C SER A 30 -2.81 -12.67 8.41
N TRP A 31 -1.62 -12.76 7.80
CA TRP A 31 -0.42 -12.09 8.29
C TRP A 31 -0.56 -10.57 8.11
N LEU A 32 -0.98 -10.12 6.93
CA LEU A 32 -1.19 -8.71 6.62
C LEU A 32 -2.20 -8.05 7.58
N THR A 33 -3.29 -8.75 7.86
CA THR A 33 -4.35 -8.27 8.76
C THR A 33 -3.85 -8.15 10.21
N LYS A 34 -3.13 -9.16 10.71
CA LYS A 34 -2.51 -9.12 12.06
C LYS A 34 -1.46 -8.02 12.16
N TYR A 35 -0.68 -7.81 11.10
CA TYR A 35 0.30 -6.72 11.00
C TYR A 35 -0.39 -5.35 11.05
N ALA A 36 -1.44 -5.15 10.25
CA ALA A 36 -2.23 -3.91 10.24
C ALA A 36 -2.86 -3.61 11.60
N GLN A 37 -3.30 -4.65 12.32
CA GLN A 37 -3.82 -4.55 13.69
C GLN A 37 -2.75 -4.27 14.75
N GLY A 38 -1.46 -4.29 14.40
CA GLY A 38 -0.36 -4.16 15.35
C GLY A 38 -0.20 -5.36 16.29
N LYS A 39 -0.81 -6.52 15.96
CA LYS A 39 -0.67 -7.77 16.73
C LYS A 39 0.64 -8.50 16.45
N ILE A 40 1.39 -8.07 15.43
CA ILE A 40 2.70 -8.62 15.09
C ILE A 40 3.77 -7.67 15.62
N THR A 41 4.39 -8.05 16.74
CA THR A 41 5.50 -7.28 17.35
C THR A 41 6.78 -7.39 16.54
N ASN A 42 7.03 -8.53 15.90
CA ASN A 42 8.20 -8.75 15.05
C ASN A 42 7.77 -9.29 13.67
N PRO A 43 7.38 -8.41 12.73
CA PRO A 43 7.18 -8.83 11.35
C PRO A 43 8.53 -9.28 10.83
N GLY A 44 8.66 -10.54 10.40
CA GLY A 44 9.91 -11.02 9.83
C GLY A 44 10.40 -10.04 8.78
N SER A 45 11.66 -9.61 8.87
CA SER A 45 12.25 -8.54 8.03
C SER A 45 11.94 -8.75 6.55
N ARG A 46 12.02 -10.01 6.09
CA ARG A 46 11.67 -10.43 4.73
C ARG A 46 10.25 -10.04 4.28
N GLN A 47 9.25 -10.25 5.12
CA GLN A 47 7.85 -9.93 4.79
C GLN A 47 7.59 -8.43 4.85
N LEU A 48 8.21 -7.76 5.83
CA LEU A 48 8.13 -6.31 5.97
C LEU A 48 8.73 -5.61 4.75
N GLU A 49 9.91 -6.03 4.31
CA GLU A 49 10.57 -5.51 3.10
C GLU A 49 9.75 -5.79 1.83
N ALA A 50 9.20 -6.99 1.67
CA ALA A 50 8.38 -7.32 0.51
C ALA A 50 7.12 -6.43 0.42
N VAL A 51 6.46 -6.20 1.56
CA VAL A 51 5.29 -5.32 1.63
C VAL A 51 5.69 -3.86 1.43
N ALA A 52 6.79 -3.39 2.04
CA ALA A 52 7.29 -2.04 1.87
C ALA A 52 7.59 -1.74 0.40
N ARG A 53 8.33 -2.63 -0.28
CA ARG A 53 8.66 -2.51 -1.71
C ARG A 53 7.42 -2.48 -2.61
N CYS A 54 6.39 -3.28 -2.28
CA CYS A 54 5.10 -3.22 -2.99
C CYS A 54 4.37 -1.89 -2.78
N LEU A 55 4.42 -1.34 -1.57
CA LEU A 55 3.78 -0.07 -1.23
C LEU A 55 4.49 1.12 -1.87
N GLU A 56 5.83 1.10 -1.94
CA GLU A 56 6.64 2.09 -2.67
C GLU A 56 6.30 2.06 -4.16
N SER A 57 6.27 0.87 -4.77
CA SER A 57 5.92 0.74 -6.19
C SER A 57 4.50 1.24 -6.51
N SER A 58 3.54 1.04 -5.59
CA SER A 58 2.17 1.55 -5.73
C SER A 58 2.02 3.03 -5.33
N ASN A 59 3.04 3.65 -4.73
CA ASN A 59 3.07 5.09 -4.48
C ASN A 59 3.28 5.89 -5.76
N GLU A 60 4.24 5.48 -6.60
CA GLU A 60 4.45 6.10 -7.91
C GLU A 60 3.21 6.03 -8.81
N GLN A 61 2.47 4.92 -8.74
CA GLN A 61 1.25 4.72 -9.56
C GLN A 61 0.06 5.57 -9.08
N ALA A 62 0.01 5.96 -7.80
CA ALA A 62 -1.03 6.87 -7.28
C ALA A 62 -0.69 8.35 -7.58
N ALA A 63 0.59 8.70 -7.66
CA ALA A 63 1.03 10.05 -8.03
C ALA A 63 0.90 10.34 -9.54
N ALA A 64 0.95 9.30 -10.39
CA ALA A 64 0.80 9.43 -11.84
C ALA A 64 -0.67 9.45 -12.34
N VAL A 65 -1.66 9.34 -11.45
CA VAL A 65 -3.10 9.33 -11.79
C VAL A 65 -3.84 10.49 -11.11
N ALA A 66 -3.46 11.72 -11.43
CA ALA A 66 -4.26 12.91 -11.17
C ALA A 66 -4.10 13.94 -12.29
N PRO A 67 -5.18 14.65 -12.66
CA PRO A 67 -6.33 14.16 -13.41
C PRO A 67 -6.07 14.26 -14.93
N VAL A 68 -6.60 13.32 -15.72
CA VAL A 68 -6.89 13.62 -17.13
C VAL A 68 -7.92 14.75 -17.13
N GLU A 69 -7.48 15.92 -17.56
CA GLU A 69 -8.28 17.12 -17.78
C GLU A 69 -9.55 16.77 -18.58
N HIS A 70 -10.72 16.85 -17.93
CA HIS A 70 -11.95 17.19 -18.65
C HIS A 70 -11.94 18.70 -18.85
N ARG A 71 -11.16 19.16 -19.82
CA ARG A 71 -11.34 20.47 -20.44
C ARG A 71 -12.25 20.27 -21.65
N GLU A 72 -13.53 20.52 -21.49
CA GLU A 72 -14.40 21.01 -22.57
C GLU A 72 -15.33 22.10 -22.02
N GLY A 73 -14.73 23.24 -21.69
CA GLY A 73 -15.40 24.52 -21.83
C GLY A 73 -15.14 25.00 -23.26
N GLY A 74 -16.16 24.95 -24.11
CA GLY A 74 -16.13 25.37 -25.50
C GLY A 74 -17.48 25.95 -25.92
N HIS A 75 -17.63 27.24 -25.65
CA HIS A 75 -18.74 28.12 -26.00
C HIS A 75 -18.98 28.15 -27.53
N ALA A 76 -20.22 27.96 -27.97
CA ALA A 76 -20.80 28.57 -29.18
C ALA A 76 -22.33 28.55 -29.06
#